data_AF-A0A7M7FZ58-F1
#
_entry.id   AF-A0A7M7FZ58-F1
#
_cell.length_a   1.000
_cell.length_b   1.000
_cell.length_c   1.000
_cell.angle_alpha   90.00
_cell.angle_beta   90.00
_cell.angle_gamma   90.00
#
_symmetry.space_group_name_H-M   'P 1'
#
loop_
_entity.id
_entity.type
_entity.pdbx_description
1 polymer ?
#
loop_
_entity_poly.entity_id
_entity_poly.type
_entity_poly.pdbx_seq_one_letter_code
_entity_poly.pdbx_strand_id
1 'polypeptide(L)'
;MEIKIDENVFEKMLRKKLPNEIVQILEIKRHCMSEKGLNFLSDLYIMRVRYMVISNNKKNETKSECSINFIIKTEPPNGLSCEIARQQNVFQIELKVLQDILPRIKGFISHQIGPNLLYSSDNPPFFIMENLKDRGFIMKDRQKGLSREHCSLVIKQIARLHAGSVAIFEKDPKLIEFFKDGGIVSANCPQIFIRMMEVSLLRIGNEIGKWSDEKCASTASKLIKLAETIGSRCTDAYNYDENEFCVLNHGDCWINNMMFKENEKGQPIDVLLVDYQMSVYTSPAIDLLYFLNICPEIDIKYDNDDYFLGIYLDTLEETMKNIDCKRKSPTMRELKAALYKRKIYAVFAGIVLNLRMLANKEDTEDFDDLFVKLGETKMNVFKSPDAVKLAEKMIPIMNERGYLD
;
A
#
# COMPACT_ATOMS: atom_id res chain seq x y z
N MET A 1 -10.50 -16.68 18.00
CA MET A 1 -11.72 -17.49 17.79
C MET A 1 -11.86 -17.67 16.28
N GLU A 2 -12.06 -18.89 15.78
CA GLU A 2 -12.15 -19.11 14.34
C GLU A 2 -13.46 -18.53 13.79
N ILE A 3 -13.39 -17.57 12.86
CA ILE A 3 -14.57 -16.99 12.23
C ILE A 3 -15.25 -18.07 11.38
N LYS A 4 -16.45 -18.49 11.79
CA LYS A 4 -17.32 -19.35 10.98
C LYS A 4 -18.15 -18.47 10.05
N ILE A 5 -17.94 -18.64 8.75
CA ILE A 5 -18.68 -17.93 7.71
C ILE A 5 -19.79 -18.86 7.22
N ASP A 6 -21.03 -18.38 7.29
CA ASP A 6 -22.20 -19.13 6.82
C ASP A 6 -22.11 -19.40 5.31
N GLU A 7 -22.37 -20.65 4.90
CA GLU A 7 -22.41 -21.07 3.49
C GLU A 7 -23.38 -20.21 2.66
N ASN A 8 -24.46 -19.72 3.27
CA ASN A 8 -25.43 -18.82 2.65
C ASN A 8 -24.79 -17.53 2.11
N VAL A 9 -23.68 -17.06 2.70
CA VAL A 9 -22.94 -15.90 2.21
C VAL A 9 -22.39 -16.17 0.81
N PHE A 10 -21.77 -17.34 0.62
CA PHE A 10 -21.21 -17.74 -0.67
C PHE A 10 -22.29 -18.02 -1.70
N GLU A 11 -23.42 -18.61 -1.29
CA GLU A 11 -24.54 -18.85 -2.20
C GLU A 11 -25.13 -17.54 -2.71
N LYS A 12 -25.35 -16.56 -1.83
CA LYS A 12 -25.82 -15.21 -2.21
C LYS A 12 -24.85 -14.53 -3.17
N MET A 13 -23.54 -14.62 -2.94
CA MET A 13 -22.53 -14.05 -3.83
C MET A 13 -22.54 -14.73 -5.20
N LEU A 14 -22.64 -16.07 -5.25
CA LEU A 14 -22.71 -16.82 -6.51
C LEU A 14 -23.99 -16.50 -7.29
N ARG A 15 -25.15 -16.41 -6.63
CA ARG A 15 -26.42 -16.00 -7.26
C ARG A 15 -26.37 -14.58 -7.84
N LYS A 16 -25.68 -13.64 -7.18
CA LYS A 16 -25.45 -12.29 -7.77
C LYS A 16 -24.61 -12.35 -9.04
N LYS A 17 -23.62 -13.25 -9.10
CA LYS A 17 -22.75 -13.44 -10.27
C LYS A 17 -23.45 -14.20 -11.41
N LEU A 18 -24.37 -15.11 -11.07
CA LEU A 18 -25.10 -15.99 -11.98
C LEU A 18 -26.62 -15.88 -11.73
N PRO A 19 -27.24 -14.73 -12.06
CA PRO A 19 -28.62 -14.43 -11.65
C PRO A 19 -29.68 -15.34 -12.29
N ASN A 20 -29.36 -15.98 -13.41
CA ASN A 20 -30.27 -16.83 -14.17
C ASN A 20 -30.02 -18.33 -13.99
N GLU A 21 -29.05 -18.70 -13.16
CA GLU A 21 -28.63 -20.08 -12.98
C GLU A 21 -29.01 -20.60 -11.60
N ILE A 22 -29.28 -21.91 -11.52
CA ILE A 22 -29.39 -22.58 -10.22
C ILE A 22 -27.96 -22.95 -9.80
N VAL A 23 -27.58 -22.49 -8.61
CA VAL A 23 -26.25 -22.75 -8.03
C VAL A 23 -26.40 -23.64 -6.81
N GLN A 24 -25.67 -24.75 -6.77
CA GLN A 24 -25.55 -25.62 -5.61
C GLN A 24 -24.11 -25.66 -5.14
N ILE A 25 -23.85 -25.28 -3.88
CA ILE A 25 -22.52 -25.41 -3.29
C ILE A 25 -22.22 -26.91 -3.05
N LEU A 26 -21.04 -27.35 -3.49
CA LEU A 26 -20.57 -28.72 -3.33
C LEU A 26 -19.55 -28.83 -2.20
N GLU A 27 -18.64 -27.85 -2.10
CA GLU A 27 -17.56 -27.85 -1.11
C GLU A 27 -17.05 -26.43 -0.89
N ILE A 28 -16.69 -26.12 0.36
CA ILE A 28 -15.97 -24.92 0.73
C ILE A 28 -14.67 -25.32 1.42
N LYS A 29 -13.53 -24.91 0.86
CA LYS A 29 -12.20 -25.15 1.43
C LYS A 29 -11.53 -23.84 1.79
N ARG A 30 -10.99 -23.80 3.01
CA ARG A 30 -10.19 -22.69 3.52
C ARG A 30 -8.71 -22.98 3.37
N HIS A 31 -7.96 -22.02 2.83
CA HIS A 31 -6.51 -22.04 2.78
C HIS A 31 -5.97 -20.76 3.42
N CYS A 32 -5.13 -20.88 4.44
CA CYS A 32 -4.48 -19.72 5.05
C CYS A 32 -3.39 -19.17 4.12
N MET A 33 -3.31 -17.85 3.95
CA MET A 33 -2.24 -17.20 3.17
C MET A 33 -1.04 -16.78 4.02
N SER A 34 -0.99 -17.19 5.29
CA SER A 34 0.01 -16.74 6.27
C SER A 34 1.41 -17.29 6.01
N GLU A 35 2.09 -16.73 5.01
CA GLU A 35 3.55 -16.71 4.99
C GLU A 35 4.05 -15.61 5.94
N LYS A 36 5.16 -15.89 6.65
CA LYS A 36 5.74 -14.98 7.64
C LYS A 36 6.05 -13.61 7.02
N GLY A 37 5.60 -12.53 7.68
CA GLY A 37 5.96 -11.15 7.35
C GLY A 37 5.15 -10.46 6.24
N LEU A 38 4.02 -11.05 5.80
CA LEU A 38 3.15 -10.43 4.78
C LEU A 38 1.90 -9.74 5.35
N ASN A 39 1.32 -10.22 6.46
CA ASN A 39 0.02 -9.74 6.94
C ASN A 39 0.05 -9.50 8.47
N PHE A 40 0.71 -8.44 8.92
CA PHE A 40 0.88 -8.19 10.37
C PHE A 40 -0.42 -7.71 11.05
N LEU A 41 -1.19 -6.83 10.40
CA LEU A 41 -2.35 -6.16 11.01
C LEU A 41 -3.70 -6.81 10.66
N SER A 42 -3.68 -7.98 10.03
CA SER A 42 -4.89 -8.68 9.57
C SER A 42 -4.57 -10.12 9.21
N ASP A 43 -5.55 -11.01 9.29
CA ASP A 43 -5.41 -12.34 8.70
C ASP A 43 -6.05 -12.40 7.32
N LEU A 44 -5.38 -13.05 6.37
CA LEU A 44 -5.91 -13.31 5.02
C LEU A 44 -6.07 -14.81 4.74
N TYR A 45 -7.23 -15.15 4.17
CA TYR A 45 -7.60 -16.51 3.81
C TYR A 45 -8.09 -16.55 2.36
N ILE A 46 -7.75 -17.63 1.65
CA ILE A 46 -8.40 -18.00 0.39
C ILE A 46 -9.52 -18.98 0.72
N MET A 47 -10.75 -18.64 0.35
CA MET A 47 -11.88 -19.55 0.37
C MET A 47 -12.16 -20.04 -1.04
N ARG A 48 -11.86 -21.32 -1.29
CA ARG A 48 -12.20 -22.00 -2.53
C ARG A 48 -13.59 -22.60 -2.41
N VAL A 49 -14.52 -22.12 -3.23
CA VAL A 49 -15.90 -22.64 -3.30
C VAL A 49 -16.04 -23.44 -4.59
N ARG A 50 -16.30 -24.74 -4.46
CA ARG A 50 -16.74 -25.60 -5.56
C ARG A 50 -18.26 -25.62 -5.58
N TYR A 51 -18.84 -25.41 -6.76
CA TYR A 51 -20.28 -25.33 -6.93
C TYR A 51 -20.69 -25.91 -8.28
N MET A 52 -21.93 -26.38 -8.35
CA MET A 52 -22.56 -26.85 -9.56
C MET A 52 -23.47 -25.75 -10.10
N VAL A 53 -23.33 -25.47 -11.40
CA VAL A 53 -24.24 -24.62 -12.17
C VAL A 53 -25.20 -25.53 -12.92
N ILE A 54 -26.50 -25.34 -12.72
CA ILE A 54 -27.56 -26.08 -13.39
C ILE A 54 -28.32 -25.09 -14.28
N SER A 55 -28.11 -25.22 -15.59
CA SER A 55 -28.75 -24.38 -16.60
C SER A 55 -29.91 -25.13 -17.25
N ASN A 56 -31.10 -24.53 -17.20
CA ASN A 56 -32.30 -25.07 -17.82
C ASN A 56 -32.56 -24.37 -19.16
N ASN A 57 -31.93 -24.89 -20.22
CA ASN A 57 -32.35 -24.54 -21.57
C ASN A 57 -33.45 -25.50 -22.00
N LYS A 58 -34.49 -24.97 -22.67
CA LYS A 58 -35.83 -25.54 -22.96
C LYS A 58 -35.92 -26.98 -23.51
N LYS A 59 -34.82 -27.72 -23.66
CA LYS A 59 -34.80 -29.14 -24.04
C LYS A 59 -33.81 -30.03 -23.27
N ASN A 60 -32.85 -29.51 -22.48
CA ASN A 60 -31.88 -30.32 -21.71
C ASN A 60 -31.38 -29.56 -20.47
N GLU A 61 -31.28 -30.27 -19.34
CA GLU A 61 -30.58 -29.79 -18.14
C GLU A 61 -29.08 -30.01 -18.31
N THR A 62 -28.29 -28.95 -18.27
CA THR A 62 -26.82 -29.04 -18.31
C THR A 62 -26.24 -28.73 -16.94
N LYS A 63 -25.42 -29.64 -16.41
CA LYS A 63 -24.71 -29.48 -15.14
C LYS A 63 -23.23 -29.24 -15.40
N SER A 64 -22.69 -28.14 -14.88
CA SER A 64 -21.27 -27.82 -14.97
C SER A 64 -20.70 -27.60 -13.57
N GLU A 65 -19.68 -28.37 -13.19
CA GLU A 65 -18.93 -28.11 -11.96
C GLU A 65 -17.95 -26.95 -12.20
N CYS A 66 -17.99 -25.98 -11.29
CA CYS A 66 -17.17 -24.78 -11.32
C CYS A 66 -16.46 -24.60 -9.98
N SER A 67 -15.39 -23.79 -9.97
CA SER A 67 -14.78 -23.35 -8.73
C SER A 67 -14.40 -21.87 -8.80
N ILE A 68 -14.50 -21.18 -7.67
CA ILE A 68 -14.08 -19.78 -7.53
C ILE A 68 -13.30 -19.61 -6.23
N ASN A 69 -12.30 -18.73 -6.25
CA ASN A 69 -11.55 -18.36 -5.06
C ASN A 69 -11.97 -16.95 -4.60
N PHE A 70 -12.22 -16.81 -3.30
CA PHE A 70 -12.45 -15.53 -2.65
C PHE A 70 -11.32 -15.21 -1.68
N ILE A 71 -10.98 -13.94 -1.54
CA ILE A 71 -10.08 -13.46 -0.50
C ILE A 71 -10.94 -13.01 0.68
N ILE A 72 -10.61 -13.49 1.88
CA ILE A 72 -11.26 -13.07 3.11
C ILE A 72 -10.22 -12.44 4.01
N LYS A 73 -10.50 -11.21 4.45
CA LYS A 73 -9.67 -10.48 5.40
C LYS A 73 -10.42 -10.28 6.71
N THR A 74 -9.74 -10.54 7.82
CA THR A 74 -10.30 -10.44 9.17
C THR A 74 -9.35 -9.66 10.07
N GLU A 75 -9.88 -9.05 11.14
CA GLU A 75 -9.01 -8.58 12.22
C GLU A 75 -8.20 -9.74 12.80
N PRO A 76 -6.97 -9.49 13.29
CA PRO A 76 -6.26 -10.47 14.11
C PRO A 76 -7.13 -10.86 15.31
N PRO A 77 -7.21 -12.15 15.68
CA PRO A 77 -8.18 -12.63 16.66
C PRO A 77 -7.92 -12.15 18.09
N ASN A 78 -6.65 -11.89 18.43
CA ASN A 78 -6.19 -11.44 19.74
C ASN A 78 -4.72 -10.98 19.65
N GLY A 79 -4.16 -10.59 20.79
CA GLY A 79 -2.77 -10.19 20.90
C GLY A 79 -2.51 -8.77 20.42
N LEU A 80 -1.24 -8.41 20.40
CA LEU A 80 -0.82 -7.03 20.18
C LEU A 80 -1.14 -6.51 18.78
N SER A 81 -1.06 -7.36 17.75
CA SER A 81 -1.43 -7.00 16.38
C SER A 81 -2.90 -6.62 16.26
N CYS A 82 -3.79 -7.23 17.06
CA CYS A 82 -5.20 -6.85 17.18
C CYS A 82 -5.36 -5.47 17.83
N GLU A 83 -4.64 -5.22 18.93
CA GLU A 83 -4.67 -3.95 19.65
C GLU A 83 -4.20 -2.79 18.75
N ILE A 84 -3.11 -2.98 18.01
CA ILE A 84 -2.57 -1.98 17.08
C ILE A 84 -3.52 -1.75 15.90
N ALA A 85 -4.02 -2.82 15.28
CA ALA A 85 -4.96 -2.72 14.18
C ALA A 85 -6.20 -1.89 14.58
N ARG A 86 -6.68 -2.07 15.81
CA ARG A 86 -7.80 -1.28 16.37
C ARG A 86 -7.40 0.13 16.74
N GLN A 87 -6.22 0.34 17.33
CA GLN A 87 -5.69 1.67 17.67
C GLN A 87 -5.58 2.56 16.43
N GLN A 88 -5.14 2.00 15.30
CA GLN A 88 -5.00 2.70 14.02
C GLN A 88 -6.25 2.59 13.12
N ASN A 89 -7.30 1.89 13.58
CA ASN A 89 -8.56 1.70 12.87
C ASN A 89 -8.41 1.10 11.44
N VAL A 90 -7.35 0.31 11.21
CA VAL A 90 -6.90 -0.07 9.85
C VAL A 90 -7.94 -0.91 9.09
N PHE A 91 -8.67 -1.78 9.80
CA PHE A 91 -9.73 -2.60 9.20
C PHE A 91 -10.90 -1.75 8.69
N GLN A 92 -11.34 -0.77 9.47
CA GLN A 92 -12.46 0.11 9.08
C GLN A 92 -12.03 1.09 7.98
N ILE A 93 -10.79 1.57 8.00
CA ILE A 93 -10.22 2.38 6.92
C ILE A 93 -10.29 1.61 5.59
N GLU A 94 -9.76 0.39 5.56
CA GLU A 94 -9.78 -0.42 4.34
C GLU A 94 -11.19 -0.74 3.89
N LEU A 95 -12.07 -1.17 4.81
CA LEU A 95 -13.46 -1.47 4.49
C LEU A 95 -14.16 -0.26 3.88
N LYS A 96 -13.98 0.94 4.46
CA LYS A 96 -14.55 2.19 3.94
C LYS A 96 -14.05 2.52 2.54
N VAL A 97 -12.76 2.31 2.27
CA VAL A 97 -12.19 2.50 0.92
C VAL A 97 -12.82 1.53 -0.07
N LEU A 98 -12.85 0.24 0.25
CA LEU A 98 -13.38 -0.81 -0.62
C LEU A 98 -14.90 -0.67 -0.87
N GLN A 99 -15.64 -0.23 0.15
CA GLN A 99 -17.10 -0.13 0.12
C GLN A 99 -17.59 1.17 -0.51
N ASP A 100 -17.00 2.30 -0.14
CA ASP A 100 -17.55 3.62 -0.47
C ASP A 100 -16.69 4.41 -1.48
N ILE A 101 -15.36 4.23 -1.47
CA ILE A 101 -14.46 5.03 -2.31
C ILE A 101 -14.23 4.38 -3.67
N LEU A 102 -13.68 3.17 -3.72
CA LEU A 102 -13.28 2.54 -5.00
C LEU A 102 -14.45 2.37 -5.97
N PRO A 103 -15.67 1.97 -5.54
CA PRO A 103 -16.81 1.88 -6.46
C PRO A 103 -17.21 3.23 -7.06
N ARG A 104 -17.14 4.32 -6.27
CA ARG A 104 -17.44 5.68 -6.75
C ARG A 104 -16.38 6.15 -7.75
N ILE A 105 -15.10 5.98 -7.44
CA ILE A 105 -14.01 6.32 -8.37
C ILE A 105 -14.19 5.54 -9.67
N LYS A 106 -14.39 4.23 -9.60
CA LYS A 106 -14.65 3.39 -10.78
C LYS A 106 -15.83 3.89 -11.60
N GLY A 107 -16.90 4.35 -10.96
CA GLY A 107 -18.05 4.96 -11.63
C GLY A 107 -17.74 6.28 -12.32
N PHE A 108 -16.81 7.09 -11.79
CA PHE A 108 -16.42 8.36 -12.41
C PHE A 108 -15.46 8.17 -13.59
N ILE A 109 -14.40 7.37 -13.41
CA ILE A 109 -13.32 7.25 -14.41
C ILE A 109 -13.44 6.02 -15.32
N SER A 110 -14.46 5.16 -15.12
CA SER A 110 -14.64 3.89 -15.84
C SER A 110 -13.43 2.96 -15.81
N HIS A 111 -12.59 3.05 -14.77
CA HIS A 111 -11.35 2.29 -14.59
C HIS A 111 -11.30 1.69 -13.18
N GLN A 112 -10.86 0.45 -13.05
CA GLN A 112 -10.77 -0.23 -11.76
C GLN A 112 -9.47 0.20 -11.04
N ILE A 113 -9.59 0.62 -9.78
CA ILE A 113 -8.43 1.04 -8.97
C ILE A 113 -7.85 -0.09 -8.12
N GLY A 114 -8.73 -0.83 -7.45
CA GLY A 114 -8.39 -1.96 -6.59
C GLY A 114 -9.47 -3.06 -6.64
N PRO A 115 -9.42 -4.05 -5.74
CA PRO A 115 -10.31 -5.20 -5.76
C PRO A 115 -11.76 -4.80 -5.48
N ASN A 116 -12.72 -5.52 -6.07
CA ASN A 116 -14.13 -5.35 -5.74
C ASN A 116 -14.44 -6.03 -4.38
N LEU A 117 -15.08 -5.28 -3.48
CA LEU A 117 -15.74 -5.82 -2.30
C LEU A 117 -16.98 -6.62 -2.71
N LEU A 118 -17.11 -7.83 -2.18
CA LEU A 118 -18.23 -8.73 -2.48
C LEU A 118 -19.20 -8.85 -1.30
N TYR A 119 -18.66 -8.81 -0.08
CA TYR A 119 -19.41 -8.92 1.17
C TYR A 119 -18.62 -8.33 2.33
N SER A 120 -19.32 -7.79 3.33
CA SER A 120 -18.75 -7.40 4.62
C SER A 120 -19.71 -7.77 5.74
N SER A 121 -19.17 -7.99 6.93
CA SER A 121 -19.91 -8.28 8.16
C SER A 121 -19.27 -7.49 9.30
N ASP A 122 -20.11 -6.92 10.16
CA ASP A 122 -19.66 -6.19 11.36
C ASP A 122 -19.53 -7.11 12.58
N ASN A 123 -20.27 -8.22 12.63
CA ASN A 123 -20.28 -9.13 13.78
C ASN A 123 -20.35 -10.62 13.36
N PRO A 124 -19.22 -11.35 13.36
CA PRO A 124 -17.85 -10.87 13.58
C PRO A 124 -17.35 -9.98 12.41
N PRO A 125 -16.33 -9.12 12.63
CA PRO A 125 -15.78 -8.24 11.60
C PRO A 125 -14.96 -9.03 10.57
N PHE A 126 -15.44 -9.05 9.33
CA PHE A 126 -14.68 -9.55 8.17
C PHE A 126 -15.22 -8.98 6.86
N PHE A 127 -14.41 -9.05 5.80
CA PHE A 127 -14.89 -8.81 4.45
C PHE A 127 -14.31 -9.78 3.43
N ILE A 128 -15.04 -9.93 2.33
CA ILE A 128 -14.76 -10.83 1.22
C ILE A 128 -14.55 -10.01 -0.05
N MET A 129 -13.44 -10.25 -0.73
CA MET A 129 -13.06 -9.62 -2.00
C MET A 129 -12.88 -10.64 -3.11
N GLU A 130 -12.89 -10.16 -4.34
CA GLU A 130 -12.46 -10.97 -5.49
C GLU A 130 -11.00 -11.43 -5.34
N ASN A 131 -10.67 -12.61 -5.86
CA ASN A 131 -9.28 -13.04 -6.00
C ASN A 131 -8.71 -12.57 -7.35
N LEU A 132 -7.81 -11.58 -7.31
CA LEU A 132 -7.18 -11.04 -8.51
C LEU A 132 -6.25 -12.05 -9.23
N LYS A 133 -5.73 -13.06 -8.53
CA LYS A 133 -4.90 -14.11 -9.16
C LYS A 133 -5.69 -14.92 -10.19
N ASP A 134 -6.99 -15.14 -9.95
CA ASP A 134 -7.87 -15.84 -10.89
C ASP A 134 -8.05 -15.04 -12.21
N ARG A 135 -7.73 -13.74 -12.22
CA ARG A 135 -7.74 -12.84 -13.40
C ARG A 135 -6.37 -12.68 -14.05
N GLY A 136 -5.37 -13.44 -13.60
CA GLY A 136 -3.99 -13.40 -14.12
C GLY A 136 -3.14 -12.25 -13.58
N PHE A 137 -3.55 -11.62 -12.47
CA PHE A 137 -2.70 -10.64 -11.81
C PHE A 137 -1.68 -11.30 -10.89
N ILE A 138 -0.47 -10.74 -10.85
CA ILE A 138 0.69 -11.23 -10.08
C ILE A 138 1.33 -10.10 -9.27
N MET A 139 1.94 -10.45 -8.14
CA MET A 139 2.82 -9.52 -7.42
C MET A 139 4.25 -9.62 -7.97
N LYS A 140 4.98 -8.51 -7.99
CA LYS A 140 6.40 -8.50 -8.36
C LYS A 140 7.28 -8.77 -7.14
N ASP A 141 8.53 -9.14 -7.41
CA ASP A 141 9.53 -9.34 -6.37
C ASP A 141 9.98 -8.00 -5.79
N ARG A 142 9.61 -7.75 -4.54
CA ARG A 142 9.94 -6.51 -3.83
C ARG A 142 11.44 -6.24 -3.70
N GLN A 143 12.30 -7.27 -3.71
CA GLN A 143 13.75 -7.09 -3.57
C GLN A 143 14.42 -6.63 -4.87
N LYS A 144 13.78 -6.89 -6.02
CA LYS A 144 14.31 -6.48 -7.34
C LYS A 144 13.96 -5.05 -7.70
N GLY A 145 12.83 -4.54 -7.19
CA GLY A 145 12.27 -3.27 -7.62
C GLY A 145 11.40 -3.40 -8.87
N LEU A 146 10.94 -2.26 -9.37
CA LEU A 146 10.11 -2.13 -10.55
C LEU A 146 10.86 -1.46 -11.69
N SER A 147 10.71 -2.00 -12.90
CA SER A 147 11.19 -1.36 -14.13
C SER A 147 10.48 -0.03 -14.38
N ARG A 148 11.03 0.79 -15.27
CA ARG A 148 10.47 2.09 -15.65
C ARG A 148 9.02 1.99 -16.14
N GLU A 149 8.68 0.95 -16.91
CA GLU A 149 7.33 0.72 -17.45
C GLU A 149 6.35 0.39 -16.32
N HIS A 150 6.76 -0.46 -15.37
CA HIS A 150 5.96 -0.79 -14.19
C HIS A 150 5.73 0.44 -13.33
N CYS A 151 6.79 1.22 -13.05
CA CYS A 151 6.66 2.47 -12.32
C CYS A 151 5.72 3.46 -13.00
N SER A 152 5.83 3.60 -14.33
CA SER A 152 4.95 4.48 -15.11
C SER A 152 3.48 4.08 -14.96
N LEU A 153 3.19 2.77 -14.97
CA LEU A 153 1.83 2.26 -14.82
C LEU A 153 1.27 2.48 -13.40
N VAL A 154 2.07 2.26 -12.36
CA VAL A 154 1.68 2.51 -10.97
C VAL A 154 1.43 4.00 -10.73
N ILE A 155 2.31 4.88 -11.20
CA ILE A 155 2.15 6.33 -11.05
C ILE A 155 0.85 6.82 -11.69
N LYS A 156 0.48 6.30 -12.87
CA LYS A 156 -0.83 6.56 -13.49
C LYS A 156 -1.99 6.10 -12.61
N GLN A 157 -1.84 4.94 -11.98
CA GLN A 157 -2.87 4.38 -11.09
C GLN A 157 -3.05 5.22 -9.81
N ILE A 158 -1.95 5.67 -9.20
CA ILE A 158 -1.95 6.62 -8.06
C ILE A 158 -2.62 7.93 -8.48
N ALA A 159 -2.26 8.49 -9.64
CA ALA A 159 -2.87 9.72 -10.15
C ALA A 159 -4.40 9.59 -10.35
N ARG A 160 -4.89 8.44 -10.83
CA ARG A 160 -6.33 8.18 -10.99
C ARG A 160 -7.06 8.03 -9.66
N LEU A 161 -6.45 7.35 -8.67
CA LEU A 161 -6.96 7.29 -7.30
C LEU A 161 -7.11 8.71 -6.73
N HIS A 162 -6.04 9.50 -6.85
CA HIS A 162 -5.98 10.87 -6.37
C HIS A 162 -7.03 11.77 -7.04
N ALA A 163 -7.14 11.76 -8.38
CA ALA A 163 -8.17 12.50 -9.12
C ALA A 163 -9.59 12.11 -8.67
N GLY A 164 -9.87 10.82 -8.59
CA GLY A 164 -11.16 10.31 -8.14
C GLY A 164 -11.50 10.77 -6.72
N SER A 165 -10.52 10.81 -5.82
CA SER A 165 -10.71 11.30 -4.45
C SER A 165 -11.07 12.79 -4.38
N VAL A 166 -10.55 13.62 -5.29
CA VAL A 166 -10.91 15.05 -5.39
C VAL A 166 -12.38 15.17 -5.79
N ALA A 167 -12.83 14.42 -6.80
CA ALA A 167 -14.24 14.42 -7.20
C ALA A 167 -15.17 13.92 -6.08
N ILE A 168 -14.74 12.95 -5.28
CA ILE A 168 -15.51 12.51 -4.09
C ILE A 168 -15.56 13.63 -3.06
N PHE A 169 -14.44 14.26 -2.72
CA PHE A 169 -14.39 15.35 -1.74
C PHE A 169 -15.31 16.52 -2.13
N GLU A 170 -15.33 16.92 -3.41
CA GLU A 170 -16.20 17.99 -3.89
C GLU A 170 -17.70 17.68 -3.76
N LYS A 171 -18.08 16.39 -3.82
CA LYS A 171 -19.47 15.93 -3.74
C LYS A 171 -19.90 15.56 -2.31
N ASP A 172 -18.98 15.01 -1.52
CA ASP A 172 -19.22 14.43 -0.21
C ASP A 172 -17.98 14.59 0.70
N PRO A 173 -17.72 15.81 1.21
CA PRO A 173 -16.55 16.07 2.04
C PRO A 173 -16.48 15.17 3.28
N LYS A 174 -17.64 14.90 3.92
CA LYS A 174 -17.74 14.11 5.15
C LYS A 174 -17.21 12.69 4.99
N LEU A 175 -17.40 12.10 3.81
CA LEU A 175 -16.87 10.76 3.50
C LEU A 175 -15.34 10.75 3.56
N ILE A 176 -14.70 11.82 3.10
CA ILE A 176 -13.24 11.95 3.05
C ILE A 176 -12.66 12.37 4.42
N GLU A 177 -13.40 13.16 5.21
CA GLU A 177 -12.97 13.58 6.55
C GLU A 177 -12.69 12.40 7.48
N PHE A 178 -13.34 11.26 7.26
CA PHE A 178 -13.06 10.00 7.97
C PHE A 178 -11.59 9.57 7.90
N PHE A 179 -10.86 9.96 6.86
CA PHE A 179 -9.49 9.53 6.61
C PHE A 179 -8.43 10.52 7.11
N LYS A 180 -8.79 11.60 7.82
CA LYS A 180 -7.81 12.60 8.30
C LYS A 180 -6.82 12.05 9.33
N ASP A 181 -7.24 11.07 10.13
CA ASP A 181 -6.44 10.49 11.22
C ASP A 181 -5.77 9.15 10.86
N GLY A 182 -5.94 8.70 9.60
CA GLY A 182 -5.32 7.48 9.07
C GLY A 182 -3.83 7.65 8.75
N GLY A 183 -3.18 6.58 8.28
CA GLY A 183 -1.78 6.61 7.84
C GLY A 183 -0.80 5.81 8.71
N ILE A 184 0.33 5.44 8.11
CA ILE A 184 1.37 4.61 8.76
C ILE A 184 1.98 5.30 9.98
N VAL A 185 2.37 6.57 9.83
CA VAL A 185 3.05 7.39 10.86
C VAL A 185 2.20 8.57 11.30
N SER A 186 0.86 8.40 11.28
CA SER A 186 -0.09 9.41 11.75
C SER A 186 -0.02 9.62 13.27
N ALA A 187 -0.85 10.51 13.81
CA ALA A 187 -0.95 10.72 15.27
C ALA A 187 -1.33 9.45 16.05
N ASN A 188 -1.96 8.47 15.41
CA ASN A 188 -2.31 7.18 16.02
C ASN A 188 -1.22 6.11 15.86
N CYS A 189 -0.07 6.45 15.26
CA CYS A 189 1.05 5.54 15.10
C CYS A 189 1.53 5.01 16.47
N PRO A 190 1.70 3.69 16.63
CA PRO A 190 2.26 3.12 17.85
C PRO A 190 3.65 3.69 18.16
N GLN A 191 3.88 4.11 19.41
CA GLN A 191 5.15 4.72 19.83
C GLN A 191 6.36 3.81 19.61
N ILE A 192 6.13 2.51 19.64
CA ILE A 192 7.11 1.48 19.35
C ILE A 192 7.57 1.45 17.89
N PHE A 193 6.68 1.82 16.96
CA PHE A 193 7.06 2.00 15.56
C PHE A 193 7.90 3.27 15.40
N ILE A 194 7.58 4.34 16.14
CA ILE A 194 8.44 5.52 16.24
C ILE A 194 9.83 5.15 16.74
N ARG A 195 9.91 4.42 17.85
CA ARG A 195 11.17 3.95 18.44
C ARG A 195 11.99 3.12 17.45
N MET A 196 11.35 2.25 16.67
CA MET A 196 12.02 1.47 15.63
C MET A 196 12.67 2.37 14.57
N MET A 197 12.01 3.45 14.14
CA MET A 197 12.59 4.41 13.20
C MET A 197 13.84 5.09 13.78
N GLU A 198 13.77 5.55 15.03
CA GLU A 198 14.87 6.20 15.73
C GLU A 198 16.09 5.27 15.83
N VAL A 199 15.89 4.05 16.35
CA VAL A 199 16.97 3.07 16.54
C VAL A 199 17.55 2.64 15.19
N SER A 200 16.71 2.51 14.16
CA SER A 200 17.16 2.18 12.80
C SER A 200 18.11 3.23 12.25
N LEU A 201 17.73 4.51 12.29
CA LEU A 201 18.59 5.61 11.82
C LEU A 201 19.88 5.72 12.62
N LEU A 202 19.81 5.56 13.95
CA LEU A 202 20.99 5.58 14.82
C LEU A 202 21.98 4.47 14.44
N ARG A 203 21.49 3.23 14.24
CA ARG A 203 22.34 2.09 13.85
C ARG A 203 22.94 2.30 12.47
N ILE A 204 22.13 2.73 11.50
CA ILE A 204 22.56 3.00 10.13
C ILE A 204 23.65 4.08 10.11
N GLY A 205 23.43 5.20 10.80
CA GLY A 205 24.40 6.29 10.87
C GLY A 205 25.72 5.88 11.50
N ASN A 206 25.67 5.12 12.61
CA ASN A 206 26.88 4.59 13.26
C ASN A 206 27.67 3.62 12.37
N GLU A 207 26.99 2.82 11.54
CA GLU A 207 27.65 1.86 10.66
C GLU A 207 28.27 2.55 9.45
N ILE A 208 27.54 3.44 8.80
CA ILE A 208 28.03 4.22 7.65
C ILE A 208 29.23 5.08 8.03
N GLY A 209 29.29 5.60 9.26
CA GLY A 209 30.44 6.36 9.75
C GLY A 209 31.76 5.57 9.76
N LYS A 210 31.72 4.25 9.60
CA LYS A 210 32.91 3.37 9.51
C LYS A 210 33.30 3.03 8.07
N TRP A 211 32.50 3.43 7.08
CA TRP A 211 32.76 3.11 5.68
C TRP A 211 33.93 3.91 5.13
N SER A 212 34.62 3.34 4.14
CA SER A 212 35.71 4.03 3.43
C SER A 212 35.20 5.06 2.42
N ASP A 213 33.95 4.97 1.98
CA ASP A 213 33.34 5.97 1.11
C ASP A 213 33.03 7.25 1.91
N GLU A 214 33.83 8.29 1.71
CA GLU A 214 33.69 9.58 2.37
C GLU A 214 32.35 10.27 2.09
N LYS A 215 31.74 10.05 0.91
CA LYS A 215 30.44 10.66 0.59
C LYS A 215 29.34 10.11 1.49
N CYS A 216 29.38 8.81 1.78
CA CYS A 216 28.46 8.18 2.72
C CYS A 216 28.86 8.49 4.17
N ALA A 217 30.12 8.26 4.54
CA ALA A 217 30.60 8.41 5.91
C ALA A 217 30.37 9.83 6.47
N SER A 218 30.50 10.87 5.65
CA SER A 218 30.24 12.27 6.04
C SER A 218 28.77 12.56 6.41
N THR A 219 27.83 11.69 6.03
CA THR A 219 26.40 11.83 6.38
C THR A 219 26.03 11.21 7.73
N ALA A 220 26.94 10.42 8.33
CA ALA A 220 26.68 9.67 9.55
C ALA A 220 26.15 10.53 10.70
N SER A 221 26.77 11.68 10.96
CA SER A 221 26.35 12.60 12.04
C SER A 221 24.96 13.17 11.79
N LYS A 222 24.58 13.43 10.53
CA LYS A 222 23.25 13.92 10.17
C LYS A 222 22.20 12.85 10.44
N LEU A 223 22.44 11.60 10.01
CA LEU A 223 21.53 10.48 10.26
C LEU A 223 21.33 10.21 11.76
N ILE A 224 22.42 10.25 12.54
CA ILE A 224 22.37 10.10 13.99
C ILE A 224 21.53 11.22 14.62
N LYS A 225 21.73 12.47 14.20
CA LYS A 225 20.95 13.62 14.70
C LYS A 225 19.47 13.54 14.28
N LEU A 226 19.18 13.08 13.06
CA LEU A 226 17.80 12.89 12.60
C LEU A 226 17.06 11.84 13.40
N ALA A 227 17.74 10.81 13.92
CA ALA A 227 17.12 9.81 14.78
C ALA A 227 16.41 10.43 15.99
N GLU A 228 16.86 11.59 16.50
CA GLU A 228 16.23 12.28 17.64
C GLU A 228 14.89 12.94 17.28
N THR A 229 14.64 13.19 15.99
CA THR A 229 13.48 13.98 15.52
C THR A 229 12.65 13.29 14.43
N ILE A 230 13.06 12.10 13.98
CA ILE A 230 12.39 11.39 12.88
C ILE A 230 10.92 11.13 13.17
N GLY A 231 10.57 10.75 14.41
CA GLY A 231 9.21 10.46 14.83
C GLY A 231 8.27 11.65 14.62
N SER A 232 8.53 12.76 15.31
CA SER A 232 7.70 13.96 15.24
C SER A 232 7.65 14.54 13.83
N ARG A 233 8.79 14.61 13.12
CA ARG A 233 8.84 15.12 11.75
C ARG A 233 8.05 14.25 10.76
N CYS A 234 8.05 12.93 10.94
CA CYS A 234 7.23 12.01 10.12
C CYS A 234 5.74 12.19 10.42
N THR A 235 5.35 12.33 11.69
CA THR A 235 3.96 12.65 12.05
C THR A 235 3.53 13.99 11.44
N ASP A 236 4.39 15.01 11.49
CA ASP A 236 4.12 16.31 10.89
C ASP A 236 3.94 16.27 9.37
N ALA A 237 4.59 15.30 8.69
CA ALA A 237 4.42 15.12 7.26
C ALA A 237 2.99 14.71 6.87
N TYR A 238 2.23 14.10 7.78
CA TYR A 238 0.85 13.69 7.55
C TYR A 238 -0.16 14.81 7.80
N ASN A 239 0.24 15.88 8.49
CA ASN A 239 -0.64 16.99 8.84
C ASN A 239 -1.36 17.52 7.60
N TYR A 240 -2.69 17.54 7.69
CA TYR A 240 -3.56 18.12 6.70
C TYR A 240 -3.34 19.64 6.64
N ASP A 241 -3.16 20.16 5.42
CA ASP A 241 -3.04 21.58 5.15
C ASP A 241 -4.10 21.95 4.10
N GLU A 242 -5.08 22.75 4.51
CA GLU A 242 -6.19 23.16 3.64
C GLU A 242 -5.75 24.03 2.45
N ASN A 243 -4.57 24.66 2.56
CA ASN A 243 -4.01 25.49 1.51
C ASN A 243 -3.25 24.66 0.45
N GLU A 244 -2.97 23.39 0.72
CA GLU A 244 -2.31 22.48 -0.21
C GLU A 244 -3.32 21.66 -1.01
N PHE A 245 -2.86 21.14 -2.15
CA PHE A 245 -3.59 20.14 -2.91
C PHE A 245 -3.61 18.82 -2.12
N CYS A 246 -4.76 18.45 -1.57
CA CYS A 246 -4.97 17.25 -0.77
C CYS A 246 -5.84 16.23 -1.51
N VAL A 247 -5.54 14.96 -1.28
CA VAL A 247 -6.13 13.78 -1.92
C VAL A 247 -6.22 12.65 -0.91
N LEU A 248 -7.05 11.64 -1.20
CA LEU A 248 -6.98 10.38 -0.46
C LEU A 248 -5.81 9.56 -1.01
N ASN A 249 -4.76 9.45 -0.21
CA ASN A 249 -3.61 8.60 -0.49
C ASN A 249 -3.95 7.14 -0.15
N HIS A 250 -3.33 6.20 -0.86
CA HIS A 250 -3.25 4.80 -0.46
C HIS A 250 -2.53 4.64 0.89
N GLY A 251 -1.48 5.43 1.12
CA GLY A 251 -0.75 5.53 2.38
C GLY A 251 0.29 4.43 2.63
N ASP A 252 0.21 3.32 1.91
CA ASP A 252 1.22 2.23 1.89
C ASP A 252 1.43 1.68 0.46
N CYS A 253 1.76 2.55 -0.50
CA CYS A 253 1.86 2.18 -1.92
C CYS A 253 3.23 1.58 -2.28
N TRP A 254 3.50 0.34 -1.87
CA TRP A 254 4.71 -0.42 -2.21
C TRP A 254 4.43 -1.70 -3.01
N ILE A 255 5.48 -2.35 -3.52
CA ILE A 255 5.41 -3.47 -4.49
C ILE A 255 4.48 -4.61 -4.04
N ASN A 256 4.45 -4.93 -2.74
CA ASN A 256 3.59 -5.99 -2.21
C ASN A 256 2.09 -5.64 -2.23
N ASN A 257 1.77 -4.36 -2.35
CA ASN A 257 0.41 -3.84 -2.45
C ASN A 257 0.02 -3.53 -3.90
N MET A 258 0.77 -4.06 -4.88
CA MET A 258 0.55 -3.88 -6.31
C MET A 258 0.43 -5.22 -7.00
N MET A 259 -0.71 -5.42 -7.67
CA MET A 259 -1.01 -6.60 -8.47
C MET A 259 -0.97 -6.19 -9.94
N PHE A 260 -0.01 -6.72 -10.70
CA PHE A 260 0.20 -6.43 -12.12
C PHE A 260 -0.38 -7.49 -13.02
N LYS A 261 -0.89 -7.08 -14.17
CA LYS A 261 -1.18 -7.96 -15.29
C LYS A 261 -0.18 -7.68 -16.40
N GLU A 262 0.49 -8.71 -16.90
CA GLU A 262 1.54 -8.60 -17.90
C GLU A 262 1.16 -9.31 -19.20
N ASN A 263 1.76 -8.88 -20.31
CA ASN A 263 1.68 -9.61 -21.58
C ASN A 263 2.69 -10.76 -21.61
N GLU A 264 2.69 -11.54 -22.70
CA GLU A 264 3.60 -12.68 -22.87
C GLU A 264 5.10 -12.30 -22.86
N LYS A 265 5.43 -11.01 -23.05
CA LYS A 265 6.80 -10.48 -22.99
C LYS A 265 7.18 -9.95 -21.60
N GLY A 266 6.31 -10.08 -20.60
CA GLY A 266 6.53 -9.54 -19.25
C GLY A 266 6.36 -8.02 -19.15
N GLN A 267 5.72 -7.38 -20.14
CA GLN A 267 5.44 -5.94 -20.08
C GLN A 267 4.12 -5.69 -19.34
N PRO A 268 4.06 -4.69 -18.44
CA PRO A 268 2.87 -4.42 -17.65
C PRO A 268 1.77 -3.80 -18.51
N ILE A 269 0.58 -4.39 -18.47
CA ILE A 269 -0.62 -3.96 -19.19
C ILE A 269 -1.60 -3.26 -18.23
N ASP A 270 -1.73 -3.77 -17.01
CA ASP A 270 -2.66 -3.26 -16.01
C ASP A 270 -2.09 -3.42 -14.59
N VAL A 271 -2.55 -2.60 -13.66
CA VAL A 271 -2.18 -2.68 -12.25
C VAL A 271 -3.36 -2.34 -11.36
N LEU A 272 -3.54 -3.12 -10.30
CA LEU A 272 -4.49 -2.86 -9.24
C LEU A 272 -3.75 -2.71 -7.92
N LEU A 273 -4.11 -1.69 -7.16
CA LEU A 273 -3.59 -1.50 -5.81
C LEU A 273 -4.47 -2.26 -4.82
N VAL A 274 -3.86 -2.91 -3.84
CA VAL A 274 -4.52 -3.70 -2.79
C VAL A 274 -4.04 -3.26 -1.42
N ASP A 275 -4.76 -3.60 -0.36
CA ASP A 275 -4.42 -3.26 1.02
C ASP A 275 -4.41 -1.75 1.34
N TYR A 276 -5.61 -1.17 1.36
CA TYR A 276 -5.84 0.26 1.60
C TYR A 276 -5.87 0.64 3.08
N GLN A 277 -5.38 -0.23 3.96
CA GLN A 277 -5.53 -0.11 5.43
C GLN A 277 -4.85 1.14 6.02
N MET A 278 -3.92 1.75 5.28
CA MET A 278 -3.17 2.95 5.66
C MET A 278 -3.66 4.22 4.96
N SER A 279 -4.83 4.20 4.31
CA SER A 279 -5.32 5.34 3.55
C SER A 279 -5.49 6.59 4.42
N VAL A 280 -5.07 7.73 3.88
CA VAL A 280 -5.08 9.02 4.61
C VAL A 280 -5.39 10.18 3.67
N TYR A 281 -6.19 11.14 4.13
CA TYR A 281 -6.49 12.35 3.38
C TYR A 281 -5.51 13.48 3.70
N THR A 282 -4.54 13.71 2.82
CA THR A 282 -3.49 14.73 2.97
C THR A 282 -2.81 14.98 1.61
N SER A 283 -1.65 15.62 1.58
CA SER A 283 -0.89 15.88 0.36
C SER A 283 -0.60 14.58 -0.44
N PRO A 284 -0.63 14.61 -1.79
CA PRO A 284 -0.23 13.46 -2.63
C PRO A 284 1.25 13.08 -2.49
N ALA A 285 2.04 13.94 -1.83
CA ALA A 285 3.44 13.68 -1.55
C ALA A 285 3.66 12.42 -0.71
N ILE A 286 2.68 11.98 0.10
CA ILE A 286 2.80 10.75 0.89
C ILE A 286 2.98 9.55 -0.04
N ASP A 287 2.03 9.28 -0.95
CA ASP A 287 2.17 8.15 -1.87
C ASP A 287 3.37 8.29 -2.80
N LEU A 288 3.64 9.49 -3.31
CA LEU A 288 4.72 9.71 -4.27
C LEU A 288 6.11 9.52 -3.63
N LEU A 289 6.36 10.08 -2.44
CA LEU A 289 7.64 9.88 -1.75
C LEU A 289 7.79 8.42 -1.34
N TYR A 290 6.74 7.79 -0.82
CA TYR A 290 6.80 6.38 -0.44
C TYR A 290 7.17 5.50 -1.65
N PHE A 291 6.42 5.66 -2.74
CA PHE A 291 6.62 4.88 -3.95
C PHE A 291 8.02 5.08 -4.53
N LEU A 292 8.43 6.33 -4.79
CA LEU A 292 9.69 6.63 -5.47
C LEU A 292 10.92 6.20 -4.65
N ASN A 293 10.85 6.26 -3.32
CA ASN A 293 11.98 5.89 -2.46
C ASN A 293 12.06 4.37 -2.20
N ILE A 294 10.97 3.61 -2.38
CA ILE A 294 10.94 2.16 -2.16
C ILE A 294 11.01 1.37 -3.48
N CYS A 295 10.10 1.63 -4.42
CA CYS A 295 9.76 0.68 -5.47
C CYS A 295 10.66 0.65 -6.72
N PRO A 296 11.17 1.77 -7.26
CA PRO A 296 11.96 1.74 -8.48
C PRO A 296 13.23 0.88 -8.34
N GLU A 297 13.59 0.17 -9.41
CA GLU A 297 14.90 -0.48 -9.56
C GLU A 297 16.03 0.52 -9.28
N ILE A 298 17.15 0.03 -8.72
CA ILE A 298 18.25 0.88 -8.26
C ILE A 298 18.83 1.78 -9.36
N ASP A 299 18.83 1.31 -10.61
CA ASP A 299 19.38 2.01 -11.77
C ASP A 299 18.53 3.21 -12.20
N ILE A 300 17.22 3.19 -11.96
CA ILE A 300 16.31 4.30 -12.28
C ILE A 300 15.92 5.15 -11.08
N LYS A 301 16.16 4.66 -9.85
CA LYS A 301 15.86 5.38 -8.61
C LYS A 301 16.70 6.66 -8.54
N TYR A 302 16.05 7.79 -8.23
CA TYR A 302 16.59 9.16 -8.22
C TYR A 302 16.94 9.80 -9.56
N ASP A 303 17.16 9.01 -10.62
CA ASP A 303 17.51 9.53 -11.93
C ASP A 303 16.26 9.93 -12.77
N ASN A 304 15.12 9.30 -12.48
CA ASN A 304 13.89 9.45 -13.25
C ASN A 304 12.73 10.14 -12.48
N ASP A 305 13.00 10.76 -11.33
CA ASP A 305 11.94 11.32 -10.48
C ASP A 305 11.06 12.33 -11.24
N ASP A 306 11.67 13.29 -11.94
CA ASP A 306 10.95 14.30 -12.72
C ASP A 306 10.12 13.71 -13.85
N TYR A 307 10.60 12.61 -14.46
CA TYR A 307 9.85 11.88 -15.48
C TYR A 307 8.58 11.26 -14.88
N PHE A 308 8.67 10.64 -13.70
CA PHE A 308 7.52 10.07 -13.02
C PHE A 308 6.55 11.15 -12.49
N LEU A 309 7.06 12.26 -11.96
CA LEU A 309 6.23 13.38 -11.54
C LEU A 309 5.49 14.02 -12.72
N GLY A 310 6.09 14.06 -13.92
CA GLY A 310 5.43 14.49 -15.15
C GLY A 310 4.25 13.59 -15.48
N ILE A 311 4.46 12.27 -15.53
CA ILE A 311 3.38 11.29 -15.77
C ILE A 311 2.25 11.44 -14.75
N TYR A 312 2.59 11.63 -13.47
CA TYR A 312 1.63 11.82 -12.40
C TYR A 312 0.74 13.03 -12.69
N LEU A 313 1.34 14.19 -12.97
CA LEU A 313 0.60 15.44 -13.19
C LEU A 313 -0.25 15.39 -14.45
N ASP A 314 0.29 14.89 -15.56
CA ASP A 314 -0.44 14.78 -16.82
C ASP A 314 -1.69 13.89 -16.63
N THR A 315 -1.50 12.73 -15.98
CA THR A 315 -2.60 11.78 -15.73
C THR A 315 -3.62 12.33 -14.75
N LEU A 316 -3.16 13.03 -13.70
CA LEU A 316 -4.02 13.66 -12.70
C LEU A 316 -4.88 14.74 -13.35
N GLU A 317 -4.27 15.66 -14.11
CA GLU A 317 -4.97 16.75 -14.80
C GLU A 317 -5.98 16.22 -15.81
N GLU A 318 -5.57 15.27 -16.67
CA GLU A 318 -6.45 14.65 -17.66
C GLU A 318 -7.64 13.96 -16.98
N THR A 319 -7.38 13.17 -15.93
CA THR A 319 -8.43 12.43 -15.22
C THR A 319 -9.39 13.39 -14.53
N MET A 320 -8.89 14.41 -13.83
CA MET A 320 -9.70 15.42 -13.14
C MET A 320 -10.58 16.21 -14.12
N LYS A 321 -10.04 16.56 -15.28
CA LYS A 321 -10.81 17.22 -16.35
C LYS A 321 -11.92 16.31 -16.89
N ASN A 322 -11.63 15.03 -17.11
CA ASN A 322 -12.59 14.07 -17.65
C ASN A 322 -13.74 13.75 -16.69
N ILE A 323 -13.59 13.97 -15.39
CA ILE A 323 -14.62 13.78 -14.36
C ILE A 323 -15.18 15.09 -13.80
N ASP A 324 -14.93 16.20 -14.49
CA ASP A 324 -15.43 17.54 -14.19
C ASP A 324 -15.11 18.05 -12.77
N CYS A 325 -13.89 17.77 -12.27
CA CYS A 325 -13.42 18.37 -11.02
C CYS A 325 -13.34 19.90 -11.13
N LYS A 326 -13.81 20.61 -10.10
CA LYS A 326 -13.73 22.08 -10.03
C LYS A 326 -12.35 22.55 -9.58
N ARG A 327 -11.72 21.80 -8.67
CA ARG A 327 -10.36 22.05 -8.20
C ARG A 327 -9.38 21.84 -9.35
N LYS A 328 -8.38 22.71 -9.46
CA LYS A 328 -7.30 22.55 -10.43
C LYS A 328 -6.23 21.60 -9.89
N SER A 329 -5.60 20.83 -10.78
CA SER A 329 -4.39 20.08 -10.46
C SER A 329 -3.26 21.03 -10.06
N PRO A 330 -2.31 20.58 -9.21
CA PRO A 330 -1.15 21.37 -8.85
C PRO A 330 -0.18 21.46 -10.04
N THR A 331 0.60 22.54 -10.08
CA THR A 331 1.75 22.67 -10.99
C THR A 331 2.93 21.82 -10.53
N MET A 332 3.88 21.53 -11.42
CA MET A 332 5.14 20.86 -11.05
C MET A 332 5.88 21.57 -9.91
N ARG A 333 5.85 22.91 -9.89
CA ARG A 333 6.47 23.70 -8.82
C ARG A 333 5.79 23.47 -7.47
N GLU A 334 4.46 23.49 -7.43
CA GLU A 334 3.68 23.25 -6.21
C GLU A 334 3.84 21.81 -5.73
N LEU A 335 3.83 20.84 -6.64
CA LEU A 335 4.06 19.44 -6.30
C LEU A 335 5.47 19.23 -5.70
N LYS A 336 6.51 19.76 -6.34
CA LYS A 336 7.89 19.69 -5.81
C LYS A 336 8.03 20.40 -4.46
N ALA A 337 7.35 21.53 -4.25
CA ALA A 337 7.32 22.20 -2.96
C ALA A 337 6.66 21.31 -1.88
N ALA A 338 5.54 20.66 -2.20
CA ALA A 338 4.85 19.74 -1.29
C ALA A 338 5.70 18.49 -0.95
N LEU A 339 6.41 17.94 -1.94
CA LEU A 339 7.38 16.85 -1.75
C LEU A 339 8.54 17.28 -0.85
N TYR A 340 9.10 18.47 -1.09
CA TYR A 340 10.22 18.99 -0.29
C TYR A 340 9.81 19.28 1.16
N LYS A 341 8.62 19.84 1.39
CA LYS A 341 8.04 20.04 2.73
C LYS A 341 7.98 18.73 3.53
N ARG A 342 7.81 17.60 2.84
CA ARG A 342 7.67 16.25 3.42
C ARG A 342 8.90 15.36 3.20
N LYS A 343 10.05 15.93 2.84
CA LYS A 343 11.29 15.20 2.53
C LYS A 343 11.74 14.20 3.60
N ILE A 344 11.39 14.44 4.87
CA ILE A 344 11.68 13.48 5.96
C ILE A 344 10.99 12.13 5.75
N TYR A 345 9.82 12.13 5.12
CA TYR A 345 9.10 10.91 4.79
C TYR A 345 9.83 10.08 3.72
N ALA A 346 10.64 10.72 2.86
CA ALA A 346 11.56 10.03 1.96
C ALA A 346 12.67 9.31 2.72
N VAL A 347 13.22 9.93 3.79
CA VAL A 347 14.23 9.30 4.67
C VAL A 347 13.64 8.08 5.37
N PHE A 348 12.42 8.19 5.90
CA PHE A 348 11.70 7.06 6.47
C PHE A 348 11.49 5.93 5.44
N ALA A 349 10.90 6.24 4.28
CA ALA A 349 10.59 5.24 3.27
C ALA A 349 11.86 4.59 2.69
N GLY A 350 12.87 5.39 2.35
CA GLY A 350 14.11 4.95 1.70
C GLY A 350 15.12 4.35 2.68
N ILE A 351 15.53 5.08 3.73
CA ILE A 351 16.60 4.62 4.62
C ILE A 351 16.08 3.62 5.64
N VAL A 352 14.93 3.87 6.27
CA VAL A 352 14.42 2.96 7.32
C VAL A 352 13.75 1.74 6.71
N LEU A 353 12.74 1.94 5.87
CA LEU A 353 11.94 0.81 5.37
C LEU A 353 12.61 0.06 4.23
N ASN A 354 13.06 0.73 3.16
CA ASN A 354 13.59 0.05 1.98
C ASN A 354 14.86 -0.77 2.29
N LEU A 355 15.80 -0.21 3.06
CA LEU A 355 16.98 -0.98 3.49
C LEU A 355 16.59 -2.21 4.31
N ARG A 356 15.60 -2.09 5.22
CA ARG A 356 15.08 -3.23 5.97
C ARG A 356 14.46 -4.30 5.07
N MET A 357 13.79 -3.92 3.99
CA MET A 357 13.21 -4.86 3.02
C MET A 357 14.25 -5.63 2.21
N LEU A 358 15.42 -5.02 1.97
CA LEU A 358 16.56 -5.63 1.26
C LEU A 358 17.48 -6.46 2.16
N ALA A 359 17.34 -6.35 3.47
CA ALA A 359 18.11 -7.14 4.41
C ALA A 359 17.76 -8.63 4.34
N ASN A 360 18.72 -9.47 4.73
CA ASN A 360 18.46 -10.90 4.87
C ASN A 360 17.40 -11.15 5.95
N LYS A 361 16.62 -12.22 5.79
CA LYS A 361 15.57 -12.57 6.75
C LYS A 361 16.13 -12.82 8.15
N GLU A 362 17.34 -13.37 8.30
CA GLU A 362 17.94 -13.61 9.62
C GLU A 362 18.41 -12.32 10.32
N ASP A 363 18.74 -11.29 9.53
CA ASP A 363 19.31 -10.02 9.99
C ASP A 363 18.25 -8.96 10.30
N THR A 364 16.98 -9.31 10.13
CA THR A 364 15.82 -8.54 10.57
C THR A 364 14.99 -9.36 11.55
N GLU A 365 14.15 -8.69 12.32
CA GLU A 365 13.07 -9.35 13.04
C GLU A 365 11.73 -9.08 12.35
N ASP A 366 10.75 -9.94 12.63
CA ASP A 366 9.38 -9.62 12.26
C ASP A 366 8.84 -8.47 13.15
N PHE A 367 7.67 -7.98 12.80
CA PHE A 367 7.07 -6.90 13.55
C PHE A 367 6.70 -7.37 14.96
N ASP A 368 6.18 -8.58 15.15
CA ASP A 368 5.85 -9.14 16.47
C ASP A 368 7.04 -9.08 17.45
N ASP A 369 8.23 -9.49 17.01
CA ASP A 369 9.47 -9.46 17.77
C ASP A 369 9.94 -8.03 18.12
N LEU A 370 9.75 -7.06 17.22
CA LEU A 370 10.05 -5.65 17.53
C LEU A 370 9.22 -5.18 18.72
N PHE A 371 7.96 -5.61 18.77
CA PHE A 371 7.07 -5.21 19.82
C PHE A 371 7.50 -5.76 21.17
N VAL A 372 7.87 -7.04 21.23
CA VAL A 372 8.43 -7.68 22.43
C VAL A 372 9.69 -6.94 22.89
N LYS A 373 10.49 -6.44 21.95
CA LYS A 373 11.74 -5.71 22.23
C LYS A 373 11.54 -4.20 22.43
N LEU A 374 10.31 -3.72 22.59
CA LEU A 374 10.02 -2.30 22.82
C LEU A 374 10.59 -1.37 21.73
N GLY A 375 10.64 -1.84 20.49
CA GLY A 375 11.13 -1.07 19.33
C GLY A 375 12.66 -1.14 19.15
N GLU A 376 13.37 -1.84 20.05
CA GLU A 376 14.78 -2.16 19.85
C GLU A 376 14.93 -3.19 18.73
N THR A 377 15.45 -2.73 17.60
CA THR A 377 15.71 -3.57 16.43
C THR A 377 17.13 -4.15 16.48
N LYS A 378 17.31 -5.43 16.14
CA LYS A 378 18.63 -6.05 15.87
C LYS A 378 19.09 -5.83 14.42
N MET A 379 18.38 -5.00 13.66
CA MET A 379 18.59 -4.79 12.23
C MET A 379 20.06 -4.53 11.90
N ASN A 380 20.61 -5.39 11.05
CA ASN A 380 21.92 -5.22 10.42
C ASN A 380 21.77 -5.31 8.91
N VAL A 381 21.18 -4.26 8.32
CA VAL A 381 20.85 -4.20 6.89
C VAL A 381 22.07 -4.37 5.99
N PHE A 382 23.24 -3.92 6.43
CA PHE A 382 24.45 -3.86 5.61
C PHE A 382 25.21 -5.18 5.51
N LYS A 383 24.70 -6.27 6.08
CA LYS A 383 25.12 -7.62 5.70
C LYS A 383 24.61 -8.04 4.31
N SER A 384 23.57 -7.38 3.81
CA SER A 384 23.09 -7.55 2.43
C SER A 384 23.90 -6.67 1.48
N PRO A 385 24.62 -7.24 0.49
CA PRO A 385 25.33 -6.45 -0.51
C PRO A 385 24.42 -5.50 -1.29
N ASP A 386 23.16 -5.90 -1.54
CA ASP A 386 22.18 -5.07 -2.23
C ASP A 386 21.77 -3.86 -1.39
N ALA A 387 21.66 -4.02 -0.06
CA ALA A 387 21.39 -2.91 0.84
C ALA A 387 22.57 -1.93 0.92
N VAL A 388 23.82 -2.42 0.92
CA VAL A 388 25.02 -1.57 0.85
C VAL A 388 25.02 -0.76 -0.45
N LYS A 389 24.88 -1.44 -1.60
CA LYS A 389 24.84 -0.80 -2.92
C LYS A 389 23.72 0.24 -3.02
N LEU A 390 22.55 -0.04 -2.48
CA LEU A 390 21.45 0.93 -2.44
C LEU A 390 21.80 2.15 -1.58
N ALA A 391 22.35 1.94 -0.39
CA ALA A 391 22.72 3.03 0.51
C ALA A 391 23.82 3.93 -0.08
N GLU A 392 24.83 3.34 -0.73
CA GLU A 392 25.90 4.08 -1.43
C GLU A 392 25.38 5.01 -2.53
N LYS A 393 24.31 4.61 -3.24
CA LYS A 393 23.64 5.48 -4.22
C LYS A 393 22.74 6.52 -3.54
N MET A 394 21.88 6.06 -2.64
CA MET A 394 20.74 6.82 -2.12
C MET A 394 21.14 7.93 -1.14
N ILE A 395 22.00 7.62 -0.18
CA ILE A 395 22.26 8.50 0.97
C ILE A 395 23.00 9.78 0.54
N PRO A 396 24.03 9.73 -0.32
CA PRO A 396 24.66 10.93 -0.85
C PRO A 396 23.67 11.82 -1.61
N ILE A 397 22.81 11.23 -2.47
CA ILE A 397 21.79 11.98 -3.23
C ILE A 397 20.77 12.65 -2.29
N MET A 398 20.29 11.94 -1.28
CA MET A 398 19.39 12.50 -0.27
C MET A 398 20.06 13.68 0.47
N ASN A 399 21.34 13.57 0.81
CA ASN A 399 22.09 14.64 1.44
C ASN A 399 22.26 15.86 0.52
N GLU A 400 22.61 15.66 -0.75
CA GLU A 400 22.72 16.73 -1.75
C GLU A 400 21.39 17.46 -1.97
N ARG A 401 20.27 16.74 -1.89
CA ARG A 401 18.92 17.30 -1.96
C ARG A 401 18.45 17.93 -0.64
N GLY A 402 19.27 17.89 0.41
CA GLY A 402 18.98 18.45 1.73
C GLY A 402 17.90 17.69 2.50
N TYR A 403 17.69 16.40 2.22
CA TYR A 403 16.69 15.58 2.92
C TYR A 403 17.15 15.23 4.33
N LEU A 404 18.46 15.24 4.57
CA LEU A 404 19.07 14.92 5.85
C LEU A 404 19.22 16.13 6.80
N ASP A 405 18.69 17.29 6.40
CA ASP A 405 18.78 18.54 7.16
C ASP A 405 17.56 18.78 8.08
#